data_AF-A0A1X0NML7-F1
#
_entry.id   AF-A0A1X0NML7-F1
#
_cell.length_a   1.000
_cell.length_b   1.000
_cell.length_c   1.000
_cell.angle_alpha   90.00
_cell.angle_beta   90.00
_cell.angle_gamma   90.00
#
_symmetry.space_group_name_H-M   'P 1'
#
loop_
_entity.id
_entity.type
_entity.pdbx_description
1 polymer ?
#
loop_
_entity_poly.entity_id
_entity_poly.type
_entity_poly.pdbx_seq_one_letter_code
_entity_poly.pdbx_strand_id
1 'polypeptide(L)'
;MSMLPCRVLCLLAIVFCCVGVAHADALSPYFVNLVKEANELAEKTSKLKVECDNAATAARQAGEEAHVFANEILSSLDKIAADPKEVEERKSKGQKLIDNATKAAEKAEKVRDETSESARATEDKAMFPGVPEEKVEGAKKAAEEADKAVQAAINDIDAAKTYAKHVEDALQKLETAVSAAKEKKEKQLESQEQIKETSLGEQQGLTEGNKVEQTQEKQKQHYRSTVTINIHGDNLDALLNGAANNSGMALNDGSSSPALLRVQLLLLLLLSVLGCMAVC
;
A
#
# COMPACT_ATOMS: atom_id res chain seq x y z
N MET A 1 -60.30 55.25 -32.97
CA MET A 1 -59.84 55.13 -31.57
C MET A 1 -60.03 53.68 -31.12
N SER A 2 -59.04 52.82 -31.40
CA SER A 2 -59.06 51.42 -30.99
C SER A 2 -58.25 51.27 -29.69
N MET A 3 -58.88 51.57 -28.55
CA MET A 3 -58.22 51.50 -27.22
C MET A 3 -58.36 50.13 -26.52
N LEU A 4 -58.90 49.12 -27.20
CA LEU A 4 -59.23 47.82 -26.59
C LEU A 4 -58.09 46.77 -26.52
N PRO A 5 -57.10 46.68 -27.45
CA PRO A 5 -56.14 45.58 -27.38
C PRO A 5 -55.04 45.78 -26.32
N CYS A 6 -54.71 47.02 -25.96
CA CYS A 6 -53.59 47.30 -25.06
C CYS A 6 -53.85 46.85 -23.61
N ARG A 7 -55.11 46.99 -23.13
CA ARG A 7 -55.47 46.59 -21.76
C ARG A 7 -55.50 45.07 -21.57
N VAL A 8 -55.90 44.33 -22.60
CA VAL A 8 -55.96 42.87 -22.56
C VAL A 8 -54.55 42.26 -22.59
N LEU A 9 -53.63 42.84 -23.38
CA LEU A 9 -52.24 42.37 -23.43
C LEU A 9 -51.47 42.65 -22.13
N CYS A 10 -51.70 43.81 -21.48
CA CYS A 10 -51.08 44.09 -20.17
C CYS A 10 -51.56 43.12 -19.08
N LEU A 11 -52.85 42.75 -19.07
CA LEU A 11 -53.36 41.77 -18.10
C LEU A 11 -52.83 40.36 -18.37
N LEU A 12 -52.70 39.96 -19.63
CA LEU A 12 -52.08 38.67 -20.00
C LEU A 12 -50.60 38.62 -19.61
N ALA A 13 -49.85 39.71 -19.76
CA ALA A 13 -48.45 39.77 -19.34
C ALA A 13 -48.31 39.65 -17.81
N ILE A 14 -49.20 40.28 -17.03
CA ILE A 14 -49.21 40.16 -15.57
C ILE A 14 -49.59 38.73 -15.16
N VAL A 15 -50.58 38.10 -15.81
CA VAL A 15 -50.95 36.71 -15.51
C VAL A 15 -49.82 35.74 -15.89
N PHE A 16 -49.17 35.89 -17.05
CA PHE A 16 -48.00 35.08 -17.42
C PHE A 16 -46.80 35.32 -16.50
N CYS A 17 -46.59 36.55 -16.03
CA CYS A 17 -45.56 36.87 -15.05
C CYS A 17 -45.87 36.26 -13.67
N CYS A 18 -47.13 36.30 -13.22
CA CYS A 18 -47.56 35.71 -11.94
C CYS A 18 -47.62 34.17 -11.97
N VAL A 19 -47.96 33.56 -13.11
CA VAL A 19 -48.00 32.09 -13.26
C VAL A 19 -46.59 31.53 -13.54
N GLY A 20 -45.72 32.30 -14.22
CA GLY A 20 -44.35 31.92 -14.53
C GLY A 20 -43.38 31.98 -13.35
N VAL A 21 -43.62 32.84 -12.36
CA VAL A 21 -42.74 32.96 -11.17
C VAL A 21 -43.09 31.94 -10.07
N ALA A 22 -44.29 31.36 -10.08
CA ALA A 22 -44.76 30.47 -9.01
C ALA A 22 -44.27 29.01 -9.09
N HIS A 23 -43.61 28.60 -10.18
CA HIS A 23 -43.13 27.23 -10.38
C HIS A 23 -41.61 27.11 -10.50
N ALA A 24 -40.87 28.20 -10.25
CA ALA A 24 -39.41 28.18 -10.21
C ALA A 24 -38.94 27.49 -8.92
N ASP A 25 -38.44 26.26 -9.07
CA ASP A 25 -37.50 25.58 -8.15
C ASP A 25 -37.97 25.17 -6.74
N ALA A 26 -39.27 25.12 -6.48
CA ALA A 26 -39.75 24.45 -5.27
C ALA A 26 -39.66 22.92 -5.44
N LEU A 27 -38.50 22.35 -5.09
CA LEU A 27 -38.35 20.89 -4.94
C LEU A 27 -39.45 20.34 -4.05
N SER A 28 -39.98 19.17 -4.44
CA SER A 28 -40.92 18.47 -3.59
C SER A 28 -40.28 18.22 -2.21
N PRO A 29 -41.05 18.25 -1.11
CA PRO A 29 -40.51 17.98 0.23
C PRO A 29 -39.76 16.65 0.32
N TYR A 30 -40.12 15.68 -0.51
CA TYR A 30 -39.42 14.41 -0.65
C TYR A 30 -37.98 14.58 -1.13
N PHE A 31 -37.75 15.34 -2.22
CA PHE A 31 -36.39 15.58 -2.72
C PHE A 31 -35.57 16.45 -1.76
N VAL A 32 -36.19 17.39 -1.06
CA VAL A 32 -35.52 18.17 -0.01
C VAL A 32 -34.98 17.24 1.08
N ASN A 33 -35.76 16.24 1.50
CA ASN A 33 -35.33 15.24 2.47
C ASN A 33 -34.20 14.36 1.92
N LEU A 34 -34.26 13.93 0.65
CA LEU A 34 -33.18 13.15 0.04
C LEU A 34 -31.86 13.93 -0.03
N VAL A 35 -31.89 15.21 -0.43
CA VAL A 35 -30.70 16.08 -0.42
C VAL A 35 -30.13 16.19 0.99
N LYS A 36 -30.99 16.34 2.00
CA LYS A 36 -30.56 16.39 3.40
C LYS A 36 -29.89 15.08 3.84
N GLU A 37 -30.53 13.94 3.58
CA GLU A 37 -29.98 12.61 3.89
C GLU A 37 -28.65 12.37 3.19
N ALA A 38 -28.52 12.73 1.90
CA ALA A 38 -27.29 12.60 1.14
C ALA A 38 -26.14 13.40 1.77
N ASN A 39 -26.42 14.64 2.20
CA ASN A 39 -25.42 15.50 2.84
C ASN A 39 -25.03 15.00 4.24
N GLU A 40 -25.98 14.50 5.05
CA GLU A 40 -25.67 13.90 6.35
C GLU A 40 -24.81 12.63 6.19
N LEU A 41 -25.11 11.80 5.19
CA LEU A 41 -24.28 10.65 4.84
C LEU A 41 -22.90 11.06 4.32
N ALA A 42 -22.81 12.12 3.53
CA ALA A 42 -21.53 12.64 3.02
C ALA A 42 -20.57 13.03 4.16
N GLU A 43 -21.09 13.66 5.22
CA GLU A 43 -20.27 13.98 6.41
C GLU A 43 -19.77 12.72 7.12
N LYS A 44 -20.63 11.71 7.26
CA LYS A 44 -20.24 10.41 7.86
C LYS A 44 -19.19 9.70 6.99
N THR A 45 -19.42 9.64 5.68
CA THR A 45 -18.53 9.03 4.69
C THR A 45 -17.16 9.73 4.70
N SER A 46 -17.12 11.05 4.80
CA SER A 46 -15.86 11.81 4.88
C SER A 46 -15.06 11.48 6.15
N LYS A 47 -15.74 11.26 7.29
CA LYS A 47 -15.07 10.82 8.54
C LYS A 47 -14.52 9.40 8.41
N LEU A 48 -15.33 8.48 7.89
CA LEU A 48 -14.94 7.09 7.65
C LEU A 48 -13.76 6.99 6.69
N LYS A 49 -13.73 7.82 5.63
CA LYS A 49 -12.60 7.94 4.70
C LYS A 49 -11.29 8.23 5.44
N VAL A 50 -11.28 9.18 6.37
CA VAL A 50 -10.08 9.51 7.18
C VAL A 50 -9.69 8.35 8.09
N GLU A 51 -10.67 7.67 8.70
CA GLU A 51 -10.40 6.49 9.51
C GLU A 51 -9.82 5.34 8.67
N CYS A 52 -10.32 5.15 7.45
CA CYS A 52 -9.84 4.17 6.49
C CYS A 52 -8.38 4.43 6.11
N ASP A 53 -8.05 5.67 5.74
CA ASP A 53 -6.67 6.10 5.41
C ASP A 53 -5.70 5.82 6.58
N ASN A 54 -6.11 6.13 7.81
CA ASN A 54 -5.30 5.91 9.00
C ASN A 54 -5.12 4.42 9.30
N ALA A 55 -6.18 3.61 9.18
CA ALA A 55 -6.10 2.18 9.41
C ALA A 55 -5.26 1.48 8.34
N ALA A 56 -5.41 1.85 7.07
CA ALA A 56 -4.58 1.37 5.96
C ALA A 56 -3.10 1.70 6.17
N THR A 57 -2.79 2.96 6.54
CA THR A 57 -1.42 3.37 6.85
C THR A 57 -0.81 2.54 7.98
N ALA A 58 -1.58 2.27 9.04
CA ALA A 58 -1.12 1.43 10.14
C ALA A 58 -0.87 -0.03 9.70
N ALA A 59 -1.74 -0.58 8.84
CA ALA A 59 -1.53 -1.90 8.25
C ALA A 59 -0.25 -1.94 7.41
N ARG A 60 -0.04 -0.95 6.53
CA ARG A 60 1.17 -0.83 5.72
C ARG A 60 2.43 -0.77 6.57
N GLN A 61 2.47 0.08 7.59
CA GLN A 61 3.63 0.21 8.48
C GLN A 61 3.95 -1.10 9.20
N ALA A 62 2.94 -1.76 9.77
CA ALA A 62 3.14 -3.06 10.42
C ALA A 62 3.62 -4.14 9.44
N GLY A 63 3.10 -4.11 8.21
CA GLY A 63 3.56 -4.95 7.11
C GLY A 63 5.03 -4.71 6.74
N GLU A 64 5.43 -3.45 6.55
CA GLU A 64 6.80 -3.08 6.20
C GLU A 64 7.81 -3.51 7.27
N GLU A 65 7.47 -3.34 8.56
CA GLU A 65 8.28 -3.84 9.67
C GLU A 65 8.44 -5.37 9.63
N ALA A 66 7.36 -6.10 9.37
CA ALA A 66 7.39 -7.56 9.20
C ALA A 66 8.27 -7.96 8.00
N HIS A 67 8.15 -7.25 6.88
CA HIS A 67 8.93 -7.53 5.67
C HIS A 67 10.44 -7.36 5.90
N VAL A 68 10.84 -6.23 6.50
CA VAL A 68 12.25 -5.95 6.84
C VAL A 68 12.79 -7.05 7.75
N PHE A 69 12.03 -7.42 8.77
CA PHE A 69 12.43 -8.46 9.71
C PHE A 69 12.60 -9.84 9.05
N ALA A 70 11.69 -10.23 8.15
CA ALA A 70 11.81 -11.48 7.40
C ALA A 70 13.11 -11.51 6.57
N ASN A 71 13.42 -10.41 5.87
CA ASN A 71 14.65 -10.29 5.09
C ASN A 71 15.91 -10.34 5.97
N GLU A 72 15.89 -9.71 7.14
CA GLU A 72 17.00 -9.81 8.11
C GLU A 72 17.27 -11.26 8.52
N ILE A 73 16.23 -12.04 8.84
CA ILE A 73 16.36 -13.47 9.17
C ILE A 73 17.00 -14.21 8.00
N LEU A 74 16.46 -14.05 6.79
CA LEU A 74 16.93 -14.78 5.61
C LEU A 74 18.38 -14.45 5.26
N SER A 75 18.78 -13.18 5.38
CA SER A 75 20.15 -12.74 5.08
C SER A 75 21.20 -13.25 6.08
N SER A 76 20.79 -13.56 7.31
CA SER A 76 21.67 -13.95 8.42
C SER A 76 21.36 -15.37 8.94
N LEU A 77 20.70 -16.19 8.11
CA LEU A 77 20.09 -17.46 8.53
C LEU A 77 21.07 -18.40 9.24
N ASP A 78 22.22 -18.69 8.62
CA ASP A 78 23.23 -19.60 9.15
C ASP A 78 23.86 -19.07 10.45
N LYS A 79 24.06 -17.76 10.53
CA LYS A 79 24.62 -17.09 11.70
C LYS A 79 23.65 -17.20 12.88
N ILE A 80 22.38 -16.85 12.66
CA ILE A 80 21.35 -16.94 13.69
C ILE A 80 21.17 -18.39 14.12
N ALA A 81 21.11 -19.33 13.18
CA ALA A 81 20.91 -20.75 13.47
C ALA A 81 22.03 -21.38 14.35
N ALA A 82 23.23 -20.79 14.35
CA ALA A 82 24.33 -21.23 15.18
C ALA A 82 24.24 -20.78 16.65
N ASP A 83 23.39 -19.78 16.96
CA ASP A 83 23.17 -19.24 18.32
C ASP A 83 21.74 -19.50 18.81
N PRO A 84 21.53 -20.49 19.70
CA PRO A 84 20.21 -20.81 20.25
C PRO A 84 19.50 -19.64 20.93
N LYS A 85 20.24 -18.70 21.54
CA LYS A 85 19.62 -17.53 22.19
C LYS A 85 19.06 -16.56 21.16
N GLU A 86 19.81 -16.30 20.10
CA GLU A 86 19.35 -15.41 19.01
C GLU A 86 18.14 -16.04 18.29
N VAL A 87 18.12 -17.36 18.09
CA VAL A 87 16.96 -18.07 17.50
C VAL A 87 15.68 -17.80 18.28
N GLU A 88 15.68 -18.01 19.60
CA GLU A 88 14.48 -17.83 20.44
C GLU A 88 14.03 -16.37 20.48
N GLU A 89 14.98 -15.43 20.52
CA GLU A 89 14.68 -13.99 20.44
C GLU A 89 13.99 -13.63 19.11
N ARG A 90 14.54 -14.11 17.98
CA ARG A 90 13.98 -13.86 16.65
C ARG A 90 12.61 -14.51 16.48
N LYS A 91 12.39 -15.72 16.98
CA LYS A 91 11.06 -16.36 16.97
C LYS A 91 10.03 -15.53 17.73
N SER A 92 10.35 -15.13 18.96
CA SER A 92 9.44 -14.32 19.78
C SER A 92 9.12 -12.97 19.12
N LYS A 93 10.14 -12.29 18.59
CA LYS A 93 9.94 -11.03 17.86
C LYS A 93 9.12 -11.23 16.58
N GLY A 94 9.40 -12.28 15.81
CA GLY A 94 8.67 -12.62 14.60
C GLY A 94 7.19 -12.87 14.85
N GLN A 95 6.85 -13.64 15.89
CA GLN A 95 5.45 -13.86 16.25
C GLN A 95 4.72 -12.56 16.60
N LYS A 96 5.37 -11.66 17.34
CA LYS A 96 4.79 -10.34 17.66
C LYS A 96 4.54 -9.51 16.39
N LEU A 97 5.44 -9.55 15.41
CA LEU A 97 5.26 -8.84 14.15
C LEU A 97 4.13 -9.43 13.30
N ILE A 98 4.02 -10.76 13.24
CA ILE A 98 2.90 -11.46 12.58
C ILE A 98 1.57 -11.03 13.21
N ASP A 99 1.47 -11.09 14.54
CA ASP A 99 0.27 -10.71 15.27
C ASP A 99 -0.10 -9.24 15.03
N ASN A 100 0.89 -8.34 15.06
CA ASN A 100 0.68 -6.92 14.85
C ASN A 100 0.21 -6.60 13.44
N ALA A 101 0.88 -7.14 12.41
CA ALA A 101 0.51 -6.93 11.01
C ALA A 101 -0.89 -7.51 10.71
N THR A 102 -1.20 -8.70 11.23
CA THR A 102 -2.51 -9.34 11.07
C THR A 102 -3.62 -8.52 11.71
N LYS A 103 -3.45 -8.08 12.97
CA LYS A 103 -4.45 -7.25 13.66
C LYS A 103 -4.64 -5.89 13.00
N ALA A 104 -3.56 -5.28 12.51
CA ALA A 104 -3.64 -4.00 11.79
C ALA A 104 -4.42 -4.17 10.48
N ALA A 105 -4.15 -5.25 9.73
CA ALA A 105 -4.88 -5.59 8.51
C ALA A 105 -6.38 -5.85 8.78
N GLU A 106 -6.72 -6.64 9.80
CA GLU A 106 -8.12 -6.92 10.18
C GLU A 106 -8.88 -5.64 10.56
N LYS A 107 -8.23 -4.73 11.31
CA LYS A 107 -8.82 -3.43 11.65
C LYS A 107 -9.05 -2.59 10.41
N ALA A 108 -8.07 -2.55 9.50
CA ALA A 108 -8.20 -1.81 8.24
C ALA A 108 -9.29 -2.40 7.34
N GLU A 109 -9.46 -3.72 7.28
CA GLU A 109 -10.56 -4.37 6.57
C GLU A 109 -11.92 -3.95 7.10
N LYS A 110 -12.09 -3.96 8.43
CA LYS A 110 -13.36 -3.55 9.03
C LYS A 110 -13.72 -2.11 8.67
N VAL A 111 -12.77 -1.17 8.82
CA VAL A 111 -13.03 0.25 8.52
C VAL A 111 -13.23 0.46 7.02
N ARG A 112 -12.49 -0.27 6.17
CA ARG A 112 -12.68 -0.27 4.71
C ARG A 112 -14.10 -0.69 4.34
N ASP A 113 -14.61 -1.77 4.93
CA ASP A 113 -15.95 -2.29 4.62
C ASP A 113 -17.04 -1.29 5.07
N GLU A 114 -16.92 -0.72 6.27
CA GLU A 114 -17.81 0.35 6.75
C GLU A 114 -17.76 1.60 5.85
N THR A 115 -16.56 1.95 5.35
CA THR A 115 -16.36 3.09 4.44
C THR A 115 -17.02 2.83 3.08
N SER A 116 -16.85 1.64 2.54
CA SER A 116 -17.46 1.20 1.27
C SER A 116 -18.98 1.20 1.34
N GLU A 117 -19.56 0.67 2.43
CA GLU A 117 -21.01 0.71 2.65
C GLU A 117 -21.53 2.15 2.76
N SER A 118 -20.82 3.03 3.47
CA SER A 118 -21.20 4.43 3.61
C SER A 118 -21.10 5.19 2.29
N ALA A 119 -20.06 4.94 1.48
CA ALA A 119 -19.88 5.53 0.16
C ALA A 119 -21.04 5.16 -0.76
N ARG A 120 -21.38 3.86 -0.86
CA ARG A 120 -22.53 3.37 -1.64
C ARG A 120 -23.85 3.99 -1.19
N ALA A 121 -24.11 4.02 0.12
CA ALA A 121 -25.34 4.63 0.64
C ALA A 121 -25.43 6.14 0.34
N THR A 122 -24.29 6.84 0.35
CA THR A 122 -24.21 8.25 -0.02
C THR A 122 -24.51 8.45 -1.51
N GLU A 123 -23.90 7.62 -2.35
CA GLU A 123 -24.07 7.63 -3.81
C GLU A 123 -25.53 7.33 -4.20
N ASP A 124 -26.13 6.28 -3.64
CA ASP A 124 -27.52 5.87 -3.89
C ASP A 124 -28.51 7.01 -3.63
N LYS A 125 -28.26 7.82 -2.58
CA LYS A 125 -29.10 8.99 -2.24
C LYS A 125 -28.81 10.17 -3.16
N ALA A 126 -27.55 10.41 -3.50
CA ALA A 126 -27.13 11.52 -4.35
C ALA A 126 -27.51 11.31 -5.83
N MET A 127 -27.56 10.06 -6.30
CA MET A 127 -27.91 9.71 -7.69
C MET A 127 -29.39 9.42 -7.89
N PHE A 128 -30.23 9.64 -6.87
CA PHE A 128 -31.65 9.36 -6.97
C PHE A 128 -32.32 10.22 -8.05
N PRO A 129 -33.14 9.65 -8.96
CA PRO A 129 -33.77 10.40 -10.05
C PRO A 129 -34.60 11.58 -9.56
N GLY A 130 -34.33 12.77 -10.09
CA GLY A 130 -35.03 14.01 -9.73
C GLY A 130 -34.38 14.82 -8.61
N VAL A 131 -33.30 14.30 -7.99
CA VAL A 131 -32.44 15.10 -7.12
C VAL A 131 -31.55 16.00 -8.01
N PRO A 132 -31.54 17.33 -7.81
CA PRO A 132 -30.70 18.22 -8.60
C PRO A 132 -29.23 18.02 -8.25
N GLU A 133 -28.42 17.84 -9.28
CA GLU A 133 -27.00 17.51 -9.16
C GLU A 133 -26.23 18.55 -8.37
N GLU A 134 -26.52 19.85 -8.58
CA GLU A 134 -25.85 20.94 -7.90
C GLU A 134 -26.04 20.94 -6.38
N LYS A 135 -27.10 20.26 -5.88
CA LYS A 135 -27.40 20.17 -4.45
C LYS A 135 -26.73 18.99 -3.75
N VAL A 136 -26.18 18.04 -4.52
CA VAL A 136 -25.57 16.80 -4.01
C VAL A 136 -24.15 16.57 -4.53
N GLU A 137 -23.59 17.52 -5.27
CA GLU A 137 -22.21 17.47 -5.77
C GLU A 137 -21.18 17.16 -4.66
N GLY A 138 -21.34 17.78 -3.49
CA GLY A 138 -20.49 17.50 -2.33
C GLY A 138 -20.62 16.05 -1.83
N ALA A 139 -21.83 15.48 -1.87
CA ALA A 139 -22.08 14.10 -1.47
C ALA A 139 -21.49 13.08 -2.46
N LYS A 140 -21.63 13.33 -3.77
CA LYS A 140 -20.98 12.52 -4.82
C LYS A 140 -19.47 12.51 -4.64
N LYS A 141 -18.87 13.69 -4.48
CA LYS A 141 -17.43 13.83 -4.27
C LYS A 141 -16.95 13.10 -3.01
N ALA A 142 -17.69 13.18 -1.90
CA ALA A 142 -17.35 12.47 -0.67
C ALA A 142 -17.37 10.95 -0.86
N ALA A 143 -18.35 10.42 -1.60
CA ALA A 143 -18.41 9.00 -1.94
C ALA A 143 -17.23 8.57 -2.83
N GLU A 144 -16.90 9.34 -3.88
CA GLU A 144 -15.75 9.05 -4.75
C GLU A 144 -14.41 9.06 -4.02
N GLU A 145 -14.21 10.01 -3.10
CA GLU A 145 -12.99 10.09 -2.29
C GLU A 145 -12.89 8.91 -1.30
N ALA A 146 -14.02 8.48 -0.74
CA ALA A 146 -14.10 7.30 0.11
C ALA A 146 -13.79 6.02 -0.68
N ASP A 147 -14.30 5.87 -1.90
CA ASP A 147 -14.00 4.73 -2.77
C ASP A 147 -12.51 4.68 -3.14
N LYS A 148 -11.90 5.83 -3.45
CA LYS A 148 -10.44 5.90 -3.68
C LYS A 148 -9.65 5.45 -2.47
N ALA A 149 -10.07 5.85 -1.26
CA ALA A 149 -9.44 5.41 -0.01
C ALA A 149 -9.62 3.91 0.23
N VAL A 150 -10.81 3.36 -0.05
CA VAL A 150 -11.09 1.92 0.02
C VAL A 150 -10.17 1.13 -0.90
N GLN A 151 -9.99 1.59 -2.15
CA GLN A 151 -9.10 0.91 -3.11
C GLN A 151 -7.63 0.98 -2.68
N ALA A 152 -7.18 2.12 -2.16
CA ALA A 152 -5.84 2.24 -1.60
C ALA A 152 -5.63 1.30 -0.40
N ALA A 153 -6.63 1.23 0.51
CA ALA A 153 -6.59 0.39 1.69
C ALA A 153 -6.45 -1.11 1.36
N ILE A 154 -7.06 -1.58 0.27
CA ILE A 154 -6.94 -2.99 -0.17
C ILE A 154 -5.47 -3.38 -0.37
N ASN A 155 -4.70 -2.55 -1.08
CA ASN A 155 -3.29 -2.84 -1.34
C ASN A 155 -2.47 -2.89 -0.04
N ASP A 156 -2.72 -1.97 0.89
CA ASP A 156 -2.01 -1.90 2.17
C ASP A 156 -2.35 -3.08 3.09
N ILE A 157 -3.62 -3.50 3.12
CA ILE A 157 -4.10 -4.69 3.83
C ILE A 157 -3.44 -5.95 3.28
N ASP A 158 -3.45 -6.12 1.96
CA ASP A 158 -2.89 -7.30 1.31
C ASP A 158 -1.37 -7.37 1.49
N ALA A 159 -0.68 -6.23 1.44
CA ALA A 159 0.75 -6.15 1.75
C ALA A 159 1.03 -6.58 3.19
N ALA A 160 0.27 -6.08 4.17
CA ALA A 160 0.43 -6.44 5.58
C ALA A 160 0.25 -7.96 5.81
N LYS A 161 -0.79 -8.55 5.23
CA LYS A 161 -1.05 -10.00 5.30
C LYS A 161 0.05 -10.82 4.61
N THR A 162 0.52 -10.36 3.46
CA THR A 162 1.59 -11.03 2.71
C THR A 162 2.91 -10.99 3.48
N TYR A 163 3.25 -9.85 4.07
CA TYR A 163 4.49 -9.71 4.84
C TYR A 163 4.46 -10.45 6.16
N ALA A 164 3.30 -10.59 6.81
CA ALA A 164 3.13 -11.51 7.94
C ALA A 164 3.50 -12.95 7.53
N LYS A 165 3.00 -13.44 6.38
CA LYS A 165 3.37 -14.78 5.86
C LYS A 165 4.85 -14.91 5.54
N HIS A 166 5.49 -13.86 5.02
CA HIS A 166 6.94 -13.89 4.80
C HIS A 166 7.74 -14.07 6.10
N VAL A 167 7.26 -13.51 7.22
CA VAL A 167 7.87 -13.76 8.54
C VAL A 167 7.67 -15.21 8.94
N GLU A 168 6.48 -15.78 8.77
CA GLU A 168 6.21 -17.20 9.05
C GLU A 168 7.17 -18.10 8.26
N ASP A 169 7.30 -17.87 6.95
CA ASP A 169 8.19 -18.63 6.07
C ASP A 169 9.67 -18.49 6.48
N ALA A 170 10.09 -17.28 6.87
CA ALA A 170 11.45 -17.02 7.33
C ALA A 170 11.75 -17.76 8.65
N LEU A 171 10.79 -17.79 9.58
CA LEU A 171 10.92 -18.54 10.84
C LEU A 171 10.98 -20.05 10.61
N GLN A 172 10.19 -20.60 9.69
CA GLN A 172 10.27 -22.03 9.32
C GLN A 172 11.62 -22.41 8.72
N LYS A 173 12.17 -21.54 7.85
CA LYS A 173 13.53 -21.72 7.31
C LYS A 173 14.59 -21.66 8.40
N LEU A 174 14.42 -20.77 9.38
CA LEU A 174 15.32 -20.69 10.53
C LEU A 174 15.29 -21.98 11.36
N GLU A 175 14.11 -22.55 11.61
CA GLU A 175 13.98 -23.83 12.31
C GLU A 175 14.67 -24.98 11.57
N THR A 176 14.51 -25.01 10.24
CA THR A 176 15.19 -25.99 9.38
C THR A 176 16.71 -25.86 9.48
N ALA A 177 17.23 -24.62 9.42
CA ALA A 177 18.65 -24.34 9.54
C ALA A 177 19.20 -24.73 10.93
N VAL A 178 18.45 -24.47 12.01
CA VAL A 178 18.82 -24.87 13.38
C VAL A 178 18.93 -26.40 13.50
N SER A 179 18.00 -27.15 12.93
CA SER A 179 18.05 -28.62 12.92
C SER A 179 19.29 -29.13 12.16
N ALA A 180 19.56 -28.57 10.97
CA ALA A 180 20.74 -28.93 10.19
C ALA A 180 22.06 -28.56 10.90
N ALA A 181 22.10 -27.44 11.63
CA ALA A 181 23.26 -27.02 12.40
C ALA A 181 23.54 -27.96 13.60
N LYS A 182 22.49 -28.45 14.27
CA LYS A 182 22.61 -29.43 15.36
C LYS A 182 23.18 -30.76 14.86
N GLU A 183 22.65 -31.31 13.76
CA GLU A 183 23.16 -32.56 13.18
C GLU A 183 24.64 -32.48 12.78
N LYS A 184 25.08 -31.33 12.23
CA LYS A 184 26.48 -31.12 11.88
C LYS A 184 27.39 -31.11 13.12
N LYS A 185 26.92 -30.53 14.23
CA LYS A 185 27.66 -30.51 15.50
C LYS A 185 27.78 -31.91 16.11
N GLU A 186 26.72 -32.70 16.09
CA GLU A 186 26.73 -34.08 16.61
C GLU A 186 27.70 -34.97 15.83
N LYS A 187 27.65 -34.93 14.50
CA LYS A 187 28.57 -35.70 13.64
C LYS A 187 30.05 -35.31 13.83
N GLN A 188 30.33 -34.04 14.12
CA GLN A 188 31.69 -33.59 14.45
C GLN A 188 32.17 -34.13 15.80
N LEU A 189 31.29 -34.21 16.80
CA LEU A 189 31.63 -34.75 18.12
C LEU A 189 31.91 -36.26 18.06
N GLU A 190 31.09 -37.04 17.35
CA GLU A 190 31.30 -38.50 17.18
C GLU A 190 32.62 -38.82 16.46
N SER A 191 32.95 -38.06 15.41
CA SER A 191 34.22 -38.26 14.67
C SER A 191 35.45 -37.93 15.53
N GLN A 192 35.32 -37.00 16.48
CA GLN A 192 36.43 -36.62 17.38
C GLN A 192 36.66 -37.65 18.49
N GLU A 193 35.61 -38.36 18.92
CA GLU A 193 35.68 -39.43 19.91
C GLU A 193 36.37 -40.69 19.34
N GLN A 194 36.05 -41.09 18.10
CA GLN A 194 36.72 -42.20 17.43
C GLN A 194 38.23 -41.97 17.22
N ILE A 195 38.66 -40.76 16.89
CA ILE A 195 40.10 -40.45 16.73
C ILE A 195 40.85 -40.55 18.07
N LYS A 196 40.20 -40.19 19.18
CA LYS A 196 40.80 -40.26 20.52
C LYS A 196 40.91 -41.69 21.04
N GLU A 197 39.92 -42.55 20.77
CA GLU A 197 40.00 -43.97 21.14
C GLU A 197 41.03 -44.74 20.32
N THR A 198 41.15 -44.46 19.02
CA THR A 198 42.14 -45.13 18.16
C THR A 198 43.59 -44.76 18.57
N SER A 199 43.81 -43.52 19.03
CA SER A 199 45.12 -43.05 19.51
C SER A 199 45.54 -43.60 20.89
N LEU A 200 44.61 -44.06 21.72
CA LEU A 200 44.92 -44.64 23.04
C LEU A 200 45.14 -46.16 22.99
N GLY A 201 44.65 -46.84 21.94
CA GLY A 201 44.87 -48.27 21.72
C GLY A 201 46.25 -48.62 21.12
N GLU A 202 46.92 -47.70 20.44
CA GLU A 202 48.20 -47.95 19.75
C GLU A 202 49.46 -47.71 20.62
N GLN A 203 49.33 -47.28 21.88
CA GLN A 203 50.49 -47.02 22.74
C GLN A 203 50.96 -48.23 23.59
N GLN A 204 50.37 -49.42 23.42
CA GLN A 204 50.70 -50.60 24.23
C GLN A 204 51.42 -51.75 23.50
N GLY A 205 51.84 -51.56 22.26
CA GLY A 205 52.68 -52.55 21.59
C GLY A 205 53.53 -51.92 20.52
N LEU A 206 54.85 -51.84 20.78
CA LEU A 206 55.97 -51.86 19.83
C LEU A 206 57.06 -50.85 20.24
N THR A 207 57.94 -51.30 21.11
CA THR A 207 59.35 -50.86 21.09
C THR A 207 60.24 -52.08 21.18
N GLU A 208 60.55 -52.68 20.03
CA GLU A 208 61.84 -53.37 19.82
C GLU A 208 62.24 -53.29 18.34
N GLY A 209 63.38 -52.62 18.07
CA GLY A 209 64.12 -52.59 16.80
C GLY A 209 63.40 -51.91 15.62
N ASN A 210 63.99 -51.01 14.84
CA ASN A 210 65.35 -51.01 14.37
C ASN A 210 65.65 -49.66 13.67
N LYS A 211 66.94 -49.38 13.59
CA LYS A 211 67.62 -48.25 12.95
C LYS A 211 67.65 -48.48 11.43
N VAL A 212 67.44 -47.44 10.61
CA VAL A 212 68.18 -47.14 9.36
C VAL A 212 67.76 -45.77 8.81
N GLU A 213 68.79 -45.00 8.42
CA GLU A 213 68.75 -43.73 7.69
C GLU A 213 68.01 -43.83 6.34
N GLN A 214 67.32 -42.77 5.93
CA GLN A 214 67.69 -42.01 4.72
C GLN A 214 66.83 -40.76 4.48
N THR A 215 67.57 -39.65 4.36
CA THR A 215 67.53 -38.61 3.32
C THR A 215 66.33 -37.66 3.17
N GLN A 216 66.71 -36.38 3.24
CA GLN A 216 65.98 -35.17 2.89
C GLN A 216 65.35 -35.21 1.49
N GLU A 217 64.15 -34.66 1.35
CA GLU A 217 63.93 -33.62 0.33
C GLU A 217 62.86 -32.61 0.80
N LYS A 218 63.28 -31.35 0.85
CA LYS A 218 62.45 -30.17 1.09
C LYS A 218 61.53 -29.96 -0.13
N GLN A 219 60.22 -30.06 0.05
CA GLN A 219 59.27 -29.30 -0.77
C GLN A 219 58.32 -28.50 0.13
N LYS A 220 58.70 -27.25 0.37
CA LYS A 220 57.76 -26.19 0.75
C LYS A 220 56.92 -25.85 -0.48
N GLN A 221 55.67 -26.32 -0.51
CA GLN A 221 54.64 -25.65 -1.30
C GLN A 221 53.61 -25.06 -0.33
N HIS A 222 53.73 -23.74 -0.12
CA HIS A 222 52.65 -22.92 0.37
C HIS A 222 51.53 -22.94 -0.67
N TYR A 223 50.51 -23.77 -0.48
CA TYR A 223 49.26 -23.61 -1.21
C TYR A 223 48.43 -22.50 -0.53
N ARG A 224 48.77 -21.26 -0.86
CA ARG A 224 47.89 -20.10 -0.67
C ARG A 224 46.81 -20.22 -1.73
N SER A 225 45.67 -20.84 -1.38
CA SER A 225 44.50 -20.84 -2.24
C SER A 225 43.87 -19.44 -2.22
N THR A 226 44.37 -18.55 -3.07
CA THR A 226 43.58 -17.44 -3.58
C THR A 226 42.57 -18.03 -4.55
N VAL A 227 41.34 -18.25 -4.08
CA VAL A 227 40.21 -18.50 -4.97
C VAL A 227 39.95 -17.20 -5.71
N THR A 228 40.58 -17.03 -6.87
CA THR A 228 40.08 -16.15 -7.93
C THR A 228 38.79 -16.79 -8.43
N ILE A 229 37.66 -16.24 -7.98
CA ILE A 229 36.37 -16.49 -8.62
C ILE A 229 36.45 -15.82 -10.00
N ASN A 230 36.71 -16.63 -11.02
CA ASN A 230 36.55 -16.22 -12.40
C ASN A 230 35.04 -16.16 -12.66
N ILE A 231 34.43 -15.03 -12.34
CA ILE A 231 33.06 -14.72 -12.77
C ILE A 231 33.17 -14.47 -14.26
N HIS A 232 32.80 -15.46 -15.07
CA HIS A 232 32.55 -15.26 -16.49
C HIS A 232 31.43 -14.22 -16.59
N GLY A 233 31.77 -13.06 -17.11
CA GLY A 233 30.96 -11.85 -17.14
C GLY A 233 29.85 -11.91 -18.18
N ASP A 234 28.96 -12.88 -18.04
CA ASP A 234 27.66 -12.87 -18.68
C ASP A 234 26.64 -13.15 -17.59
N ASN A 235 25.80 -12.15 -17.29
CA ASN A 235 24.60 -12.24 -16.46
C ASN A 235 24.69 -11.80 -14.97
N LEU A 236 25.47 -10.77 -14.66
CA LEU A 236 25.31 -9.97 -13.42
C LEU A 236 24.47 -8.70 -13.62
N ASP A 237 24.18 -8.31 -14.86
CA ASP A 237 23.33 -7.15 -15.19
C ASP A 237 21.82 -7.41 -15.02
N ALA A 238 21.39 -8.68 -14.93
CA ALA A 238 19.97 -9.03 -14.77
C ALA A 238 19.48 -9.06 -13.31
N LEU A 239 20.39 -9.11 -12.33
CA LEU A 239 20.04 -9.21 -10.89
C LEU A 239 20.05 -7.86 -10.17
N LEU A 240 20.64 -6.81 -10.75
CA LEU A 240 20.67 -5.46 -10.18
C LEU A 240 19.77 -4.44 -10.91
N ASN A 241 19.15 -4.82 -12.04
CA ASN A 241 18.22 -3.97 -12.80
C ASN A 241 16.74 -4.34 -12.65
N GLY A 242 16.39 -5.29 -11.76
CA GLY A 242 15.00 -5.72 -11.55
C GLY A 242 14.08 -4.74 -10.81
N ALA A 243 14.57 -3.55 -10.44
CA ALA A 243 13.81 -2.54 -9.68
C ALA A 243 13.59 -1.22 -10.43
N ALA A 244 13.80 -1.19 -11.75
CA ALA A 244 13.50 -0.02 -12.55
C ALA A 244 12.65 -0.38 -13.78
N ASN A 245 11.46 0.23 -13.80
CA ASN A 245 10.66 0.58 -14.98
C ASN A 245 9.53 -0.37 -15.39
N ASN A 246 8.30 -0.01 -14.96
CA ASN A 246 7.23 0.37 -15.87
C ASN A 246 6.19 1.21 -15.12
N SER A 247 6.61 2.40 -14.68
CA SER A 247 5.70 3.51 -14.42
C SER A 247 5.44 4.20 -15.76
N GLY A 248 4.46 3.69 -16.51
CA GLY A 248 3.91 4.39 -17.66
C GLY A 248 3.03 5.56 -17.23
N MET A 249 3.60 6.54 -16.50
CA MET A 249 2.97 7.85 -16.35
C MET A 249 3.34 8.68 -17.57
N ALA A 250 2.39 8.80 -18.49
CA ALA A 250 2.44 9.79 -19.55
C ALA A 250 2.42 11.19 -18.91
N LEU A 251 3.59 11.83 -18.86
CA LEU A 251 3.71 13.27 -18.66
C LEU A 251 3.18 13.94 -19.92
N ASN A 252 1.93 14.40 -19.84
CA ASN A 252 1.34 15.29 -20.83
C ASN A 252 1.77 16.73 -20.45
N ASP A 253 2.98 17.11 -20.88
CA ASP A 253 3.41 18.51 -20.89
C ASP A 253 2.70 19.24 -22.05
N GLY A 254 1.43 19.53 -21.81
CA GLY A 254 0.54 20.28 -22.68
C GLY A 254 0.41 21.72 -22.23
N SER A 255 1.45 22.51 -22.50
CA SER A 255 1.46 23.96 -22.51
C SER A 255 0.22 24.58 -23.16
N SER A 256 -0.55 25.36 -22.40
CA SER A 256 -1.06 26.70 -22.79
C SER A 256 -2.22 27.12 -21.88
N SER A 257 -1.98 28.10 -21.02
CA SER A 257 -3.02 28.85 -20.33
C SER A 257 -3.84 29.70 -21.33
N PRO A 258 -5.18 29.67 -21.33
CA PRO A 258 -5.98 30.71 -21.94
C PRO A 258 -6.36 31.74 -20.86
N ALA A 259 -5.38 32.50 -20.38
CA ALA A 259 -5.66 33.65 -19.50
C ALA A 259 -6.35 34.82 -20.23
N LEU A 260 -6.45 34.76 -21.56
CA LEU A 260 -7.05 35.82 -22.40
C LEU A 260 -8.57 35.71 -22.62
N LEU A 261 -9.21 34.56 -22.32
CA LEU A 261 -10.65 34.39 -22.55
C LEU A 261 -11.54 34.88 -21.40
N ARG A 262 -11.00 35.04 -20.18
CA ARG A 262 -11.77 35.56 -19.04
C ARG A 262 -11.94 37.09 -19.07
N VAL A 263 -11.06 37.83 -19.74
CA VAL A 263 -11.13 39.29 -19.80
C VAL A 263 -12.19 39.76 -20.81
N GLN A 264 -12.37 39.05 -21.93
CA GLN A 264 -13.40 39.40 -22.92
C GLN A 264 -14.83 39.12 -22.44
N LEU A 265 -15.03 38.06 -21.63
CA LEU A 265 -16.36 37.74 -21.11
C LEU A 265 -16.84 38.77 -20.06
N LEU A 266 -15.92 39.26 -19.21
CA LEU A 266 -16.21 40.31 -18.22
C LEU A 266 -16.49 41.67 -18.89
N LEU A 267 -15.81 42.00 -19.99
CA LEU A 267 -16.05 43.26 -20.72
C LEU A 267 -17.43 43.28 -21.41
N LEU A 268 -17.86 42.14 -21.98
CA LEU A 268 -19.19 41.99 -22.59
C LEU A 268 -20.33 42.08 -21.56
N LEU A 269 -20.11 41.54 -20.35
CA LEU A 269 -21.08 41.62 -19.25
C LEU A 269 -21.22 43.05 -18.69
N LEU A 270 -20.14 43.84 -18.67
CA LEU A 270 -20.21 45.24 -18.25
C LEU A 270 -20.91 46.14 -19.30
N LEU A 271 -20.73 45.85 -20.59
CA LEU A 271 -21.40 46.60 -21.66
C LEU A 271 -22.92 46.33 -21.74
N SER A 272 -23.37 45.10 -21.40
CA SER A 272 -24.80 44.78 -21.39
C SER A 272 -25.54 45.47 -20.24
N VAL A 273 -24.91 45.65 -19.09
CA VAL A 273 -25.49 46.37 -17.94
C VAL A 273 -25.55 47.88 -18.19
N LEU A 274 -24.59 48.45 -18.92
CA LEU A 274 -24.57 49.89 -19.23
C LEU A 274 -25.62 50.29 -20.28
N GLY A 275 -26.00 49.40 -21.19
CA GLY A 275 -27.07 49.64 -22.18
C GLY A 275 -28.48 49.69 -21.59
N CYS A 276 -28.72 49.02 -20.46
CA CYS A 276 -30.03 48.98 -19.80
C CYS A 276 -30.36 50.28 -19.03
N MET A 277 -29.38 51.13 -18.74
CA MET A 277 -29.59 52.39 -18.01
C MET A 277 -29.87 53.60 -18.94
N ALA A 278 -29.77 53.44 -20.26
CA ALA A 278 -29.93 54.53 -21.22
C ALA A 278 -31.29 54.53 -21.96
N VAL A 279 -32.20 53.61 -21.64
CA VAL A 279 -33.53 53.45 -22.29
C VAL A 279 -34.67 53.42 -21.25
N CYS A 280 -34.46 54.03 -20.09
CA CYS A 280 -35.51 54.39 -19.13
C CYS A 280 -35.43 55.90 -18.90
#